data_AF-E8ZKK2-F1
#
_entry.id   AF-E8ZKK2-F1
#
_cell.length_a   1.000
_cell.length_b   1.000
_cell.length_c   1.000
_cell.angle_alpha   90.00
_cell.angle_beta   90.00
_cell.angle_gamma   90.00
#
_symmetry.space_group_name_H-M   'P 1'
#
loop_
_entity.id
_entity.type
_entity.pdbx_description
1 polymer ?
#
loop_
_entity_poly.entity_id
_entity_poly.type
_entity_poly.pdbx_seq_one_letter_code
_entity_poly.pdbx_strand_id
1 'polypeptide(L)'
;MTFAAKLASVGSVAAGAVGSGGGGAYYASLETIEAKLKGKLLGSYDDFKSTWEHKYKKLQEGKDSLSETLKKIKDGKEMALHCHKNYSSTHKSIFSKGEDSELLEETKKWCTQTFKDQLSIEFKTGGKVLDVTSSNTDESEFKANYKKLKSHDEKAEGSLTEELKKLAPTADDSTSAQNWQKLQSYCKSVHDQYLTLATVEAFKVAKKYCIKAGT
;
A
#
# COMPACT_ATOMS: atom_id res chain seq x y z
N MET A 1 3.93 -19.94 -31.49
CA MET A 1 5.17 -19.21 -31.17
C MET A 1 5.10 -18.86 -29.70
N THR A 2 5.85 -19.56 -28.87
CA THR A 2 5.68 -19.60 -27.42
C THR A 2 7.00 -19.13 -26.80
N PHE A 3 7.00 -17.96 -26.16
CA PHE A 3 8.17 -17.44 -25.45
C PHE A 3 8.20 -18.02 -24.03
N ALA A 4 9.17 -18.88 -23.77
CA ALA A 4 9.56 -19.29 -22.43
C ALA A 4 10.71 -18.39 -21.96
N ALA A 5 10.42 -17.47 -21.02
CA ALA A 5 11.46 -16.73 -20.33
C ALA A 5 12.09 -17.61 -19.25
N LYS A 6 13.37 -17.96 -19.44
CA LYS A 6 14.20 -18.62 -18.44
C LYS A 6 14.47 -17.65 -17.29
N LEU A 7 13.94 -17.96 -16.11
CA LEU A 7 14.39 -17.42 -14.84
C LEU A 7 15.87 -17.83 -14.65
N ALA A 8 16.76 -16.86 -14.69
CA ALA A 8 18.15 -17.06 -14.30
C ALA A 8 18.22 -17.14 -12.78
N SER A 9 18.70 -18.29 -12.31
CA SER A 9 19.11 -18.60 -10.95
C SER A 9 19.94 -17.47 -10.32
N VAL A 10 19.51 -17.00 -9.15
CA VAL A 10 20.36 -16.25 -8.20
C VAL A 10 21.43 -17.22 -7.71
N GLY A 11 22.56 -17.22 -8.42
CA GLY A 11 23.74 -17.99 -8.09
C GLY A 11 24.41 -17.43 -6.85
N SER A 12 24.73 -18.34 -5.94
CA SER A 12 25.52 -18.15 -4.74
C SER A 12 26.74 -17.25 -4.97
N VAL A 13 26.86 -16.16 -4.20
CA VAL A 13 28.13 -15.43 -4.08
C VAL A 13 29.11 -16.31 -3.30
N ALA A 14 29.93 -17.04 -4.06
CA ALA A 14 31.14 -17.66 -3.54
C ALA A 14 32.10 -16.54 -3.10
N ALA A 15 32.40 -16.50 -1.80
CA ALA A 15 33.47 -15.69 -1.25
C ALA A 15 34.81 -16.17 -1.82
N GLY A 16 35.33 -15.45 -2.81
CA GLY A 16 36.65 -15.67 -3.40
C GLY A 16 37.43 -14.37 -3.37
N ALA A 17 38.50 -14.35 -2.58
CA ALA A 17 39.38 -13.20 -2.39
C ALA A 17 40.08 -12.79 -3.69
N VAL A 18 39.96 -11.53 -4.11
CA VAL A 18 40.95 -10.81 -4.93
C VAL A 18 40.71 -9.30 -4.86
N GLY A 19 41.78 -8.56 -4.56
CA GLY A 19 41.98 -7.19 -5.06
C GLY A 19 41.45 -6.04 -4.19
N SER A 20 42.33 -5.52 -3.33
CA SER A 20 42.26 -4.16 -2.79
C SER A 20 42.03 -3.12 -3.89
N GLY A 21 40.93 -2.37 -3.79
CA GLY A 21 40.64 -1.22 -4.65
C GLY A 21 39.34 -0.53 -4.28
N GLY A 22 39.35 0.31 -3.24
CA GLY A 22 38.51 1.52 -3.02
C GLY A 22 36.98 1.54 -3.22
N GLY A 23 36.32 0.49 -3.74
CA GLY A 23 34.92 0.55 -4.18
C GLY A 23 33.95 -0.36 -3.41
N GLY A 24 34.45 -1.35 -2.66
CA GLY A 24 33.60 -2.34 -1.97
C GLY A 24 32.85 -1.79 -0.75
N ALA A 25 33.43 -0.83 -0.02
CA ALA A 25 32.77 -0.18 1.10
C ALA A 25 31.76 0.90 0.66
N TYR A 26 31.91 1.43 -0.56
CA TYR A 26 31.02 2.46 -1.10
C TYR A 26 29.59 1.92 -1.21
N TYR A 27 29.39 0.82 -1.93
CA TYR A 27 28.05 0.25 -2.13
C TYR A 27 27.44 -0.37 -0.86
N ALA A 28 28.25 -0.92 0.05
CA ALA A 28 27.78 -1.50 1.30
C ALA A 28 27.21 -0.47 2.30
N SER A 29 27.45 0.81 2.06
CA SER A 29 27.09 1.90 2.98
C SER A 29 26.10 2.93 2.40
N LEU A 30 25.63 2.70 1.18
CA LEU A 30 24.52 3.45 0.60
C LEU A 30 23.21 2.88 1.13
N GLU A 31 22.45 3.71 1.84
CA GLU A 31 21.09 3.35 2.22
C GLU A 31 20.13 4.15 1.34
N THR A 32 19.32 3.45 0.54
CA THR A 32 18.31 4.06 -0.34
C THR A 32 17.01 4.29 0.41
N ILE A 33 16.15 5.16 -0.14
CA ILE A 33 14.79 5.32 0.39
C ILE A 33 14.01 4.01 0.27
N GLU A 34 14.22 3.26 -0.81
CA GLU A 34 13.71 1.91 -0.98
C GLU A 34 14.06 0.99 0.19
N ALA A 35 15.32 0.96 0.63
CA ALA A 35 15.76 0.13 1.75
C ALA A 35 15.02 0.49 3.06
N LYS A 36 14.75 1.78 3.30
CA LYS A 36 13.97 2.25 4.46
C LYS A 36 12.49 1.92 4.34
N LEU A 37 11.92 2.12 3.16
CA LEU A 37 10.50 1.95 2.91
C LEU A 37 10.12 0.50 2.54
N LYS A 38 11.07 -0.41 2.36
CA LYS A 38 10.86 -1.88 2.25
C LYS A 38 9.74 -2.27 1.26
N GLY A 39 9.75 -1.73 0.05
CA GLY A 39 8.76 -2.03 -1.00
C GLY A 39 7.39 -1.36 -0.83
N LYS A 40 7.22 -0.40 0.09
CA LYS A 40 5.93 0.30 0.35
C LYS A 40 5.54 1.36 -0.70
N LEU A 41 6.31 1.48 -1.78
CA LEU A 41 6.01 2.43 -2.85
C LEU A 41 4.68 2.05 -3.53
N LEU A 42 3.82 3.05 -3.75
CA LEU A 42 2.65 2.86 -4.60
C LEU A 42 3.11 2.43 -6.00
N GLY A 43 2.38 1.49 -6.62
CA GLY A 43 2.76 0.95 -7.93
C GLY A 43 2.75 1.98 -9.06
N SER A 44 2.96 1.50 -10.28
CA SER A 44 3.07 2.37 -11.46
C SER A 44 1.84 3.26 -11.66
N TYR A 45 2.00 4.33 -12.45
CA TYR A 45 0.88 5.20 -12.79
C TYR A 45 -0.27 4.44 -13.47
N ASP A 46 0.03 3.52 -14.38
CA ASP A 46 -1.01 2.82 -15.15
C ASP A 46 -1.83 1.88 -14.25
N ASP A 47 -1.20 1.26 -13.26
CA ASP A 47 -1.88 0.36 -12.30
C ASP A 47 -2.72 1.13 -11.28
N PHE A 48 -2.30 2.35 -10.91
CA PHE A 48 -2.88 3.13 -9.81
C PHE A 48 -3.27 4.56 -10.22
N LYS A 49 -3.71 4.74 -11.47
CA LYS A 49 -4.00 6.06 -12.06
C LYS A 49 -4.86 6.94 -11.15
N SER A 50 -6.00 6.43 -10.69
CA SER A 50 -6.94 7.19 -9.84
C SER A 50 -6.31 7.61 -8.51
N THR A 51 -5.49 6.76 -7.91
CA THR A 51 -4.76 7.08 -6.67
C THR A 51 -3.74 8.19 -6.91
N TRP A 52 -2.97 8.10 -7.99
CA TRP A 52 -1.98 9.11 -8.33
C TRP A 52 -2.61 10.47 -8.65
N GLU A 53 -3.71 10.49 -9.41
CA GLU A 53 -4.44 11.74 -9.67
C GLU A 53 -5.00 12.36 -8.38
N HIS A 54 -5.53 11.53 -7.48
CA HIS A 54 -6.00 12.03 -6.20
C HIS A 54 -4.87 12.55 -5.30
N LYS A 55 -3.71 11.87 -5.29
CA LYS A 55 -2.52 12.35 -4.59
C LYS A 55 -2.04 13.69 -5.14
N TYR A 56 -2.01 13.84 -6.46
CA TYR A 56 -1.66 15.09 -7.11
C TYR A 56 -2.65 16.21 -6.73
N LYS A 57 -3.95 15.92 -6.76
CA LYS A 57 -4.97 16.89 -6.31
C LYS A 57 -4.75 17.32 -4.86
N LYS A 58 -4.49 16.37 -3.95
CA LYS A 58 -4.16 16.67 -2.54
C LYS A 58 -2.88 17.49 -2.39
N LEU A 59 -1.88 17.25 -3.23
CA LEU A 59 -0.64 18.03 -3.26
C LEU A 59 -0.92 19.50 -3.61
N GLN A 60 -1.77 19.74 -4.61
CA GLN A 60 -2.14 21.08 -5.07
C GLN A 60 -3.03 21.83 -4.06
N GLU A 61 -3.92 21.12 -3.37
CA GLU A 61 -4.82 21.70 -2.35
C GLU A 61 -4.12 21.91 -1.00
N GLY A 62 -2.98 21.26 -0.77
CA GLY A 62 -2.22 21.32 0.47
C GLY A 62 -1.57 22.70 0.68
N LYS A 63 -1.56 23.16 1.93
CA LYS A 63 -0.82 24.36 2.36
C LYS A 63 0.58 24.06 2.88
N ASP A 64 1.03 22.81 2.73
CA ASP A 64 2.32 22.38 3.24
C ASP A 64 3.46 23.05 2.46
N SER A 65 4.58 23.30 3.13
CA SER A 65 5.80 23.71 2.45
C SER A 65 6.28 22.57 1.54
N LEU A 66 5.99 22.69 0.24
CA LEU A 66 6.43 21.73 -0.76
C LEU A 66 7.86 22.02 -1.20
N SER A 67 8.66 20.97 -1.39
CA SER A 67 9.93 21.10 -2.10
C SER A 67 9.74 21.67 -3.51
N GLU A 68 10.76 22.36 -4.02
CA GLU A 68 10.74 22.95 -5.37
C GLU A 68 10.45 21.93 -6.49
N THR A 69 10.77 20.65 -6.26
CA THR A 69 10.49 19.59 -7.23
C THR A 69 9.01 19.22 -7.20
N LEU A 70 8.39 19.10 -6.02
CA LEU A 70 6.96 18.80 -5.89
C LEU A 70 6.08 19.91 -6.45
N LYS A 71 6.49 21.18 -6.30
CA LYS A 71 5.78 22.35 -6.87
C LYS A 71 5.69 22.32 -8.40
N LYS A 72 6.63 21.64 -9.08
CA LYS A 72 6.73 21.60 -10.54
C LYS A 72 5.95 20.45 -11.17
N ILE A 73 5.45 19.52 -10.37
CA ILE A 73 4.66 18.38 -10.84
C ILE A 73 3.33 18.90 -11.39
N LYS A 74 2.97 18.46 -12.60
CA LYS A 74 1.79 18.94 -13.32
C LYS A 74 0.58 18.01 -13.28
N ASP A 75 0.79 16.73 -12.99
CA ASP A 75 -0.26 15.72 -12.97
C ASP A 75 0.14 14.49 -12.12
N GLY A 76 -0.78 13.52 -12.00
CA GLY A 76 -0.51 12.27 -11.31
C GLY A 76 0.60 11.43 -11.93
N LYS A 77 0.86 11.55 -13.25
CA LYS A 77 1.90 10.78 -13.95
C LYS A 77 3.29 11.29 -13.61
N GLU A 78 3.50 12.59 -13.65
CA GLU A 78 4.73 13.23 -13.19
C GLU A 78 4.97 12.98 -11.71
N MET A 79 3.91 12.88 -10.90
CA MET A 79 4.01 12.50 -9.50
C MET A 79 4.51 11.07 -9.31
N ALA A 80 3.95 10.10 -10.04
CA ALA A 80 4.43 8.73 -10.01
C ALA A 80 5.91 8.65 -10.45
N LEU A 81 6.29 9.36 -11.52
CA LEU A 81 7.67 9.41 -12.00
C LEU A 81 8.63 10.00 -10.95
N HIS A 82 8.23 11.12 -10.33
CA HIS A 82 8.99 11.75 -9.25
C HIS A 82 9.21 10.78 -8.09
N CYS A 83 8.15 10.08 -7.69
CA CYS A 83 8.19 9.09 -6.64
C CYS A 83 9.09 7.91 -6.94
N HIS A 84 8.99 7.29 -8.12
CA HIS A 84 9.89 6.22 -8.53
C HIS A 84 11.35 6.67 -8.60
N LYS A 85 11.59 7.88 -9.09
CA LYS A 85 12.95 8.46 -9.13
C LYS A 85 13.52 8.61 -7.72
N ASN A 86 12.78 9.26 -6.82
CA ASN A 86 13.24 9.50 -5.44
C ASN A 86 13.36 8.22 -4.63
N TYR A 87 12.52 7.22 -4.90
CA TYR A 87 12.58 5.93 -4.20
C TYR A 87 13.93 5.23 -4.35
N SER A 88 14.53 5.35 -5.53
CA SER A 88 15.87 4.84 -5.83
C SER A 88 17.01 5.73 -5.33
N SER A 89 16.71 6.94 -4.84
CA SER A 89 17.72 7.88 -4.36
C SER A 89 18.36 7.39 -3.06
N THR A 90 19.66 7.65 -2.95
CA THR A 90 20.42 7.46 -1.72
C THR A 90 20.01 8.53 -0.71
N HIS A 91 19.48 8.14 0.44
CA HIS A 91 19.14 9.09 1.52
C HIS A 91 20.26 9.21 2.57
N LYS A 92 21.19 8.25 2.60
CA LYS A 92 22.36 8.26 3.47
C LYS A 92 23.57 7.66 2.73
N SER A 93 24.68 8.37 2.78
CA SER A 93 25.99 7.87 2.32
C SER A 93 27.06 8.19 3.35
N ILE A 94 28.14 7.41 3.37
CA ILE A 94 29.31 7.65 4.24
C ILE A 94 30.07 8.95 3.95
N PHE A 95 29.81 9.59 2.80
CA PHE A 95 30.40 10.88 2.41
C PHE A 95 29.46 12.06 2.67
N SER A 96 28.19 11.79 2.99
CA SER A 96 27.19 12.81 3.33
C SER A 96 27.23 13.05 4.84
N LYS A 97 27.34 14.32 5.27
CA LYS A 97 27.37 14.68 6.70
C LYS A 97 26.03 14.57 7.43
N GLY A 98 24.96 14.13 6.77
CA GLY A 98 23.62 14.02 7.35
C GLY A 98 22.69 13.11 6.55
N GLU A 99 21.61 12.66 7.20
CA GLU A 99 20.50 11.96 6.57
C GLU A 99 19.59 12.97 5.86
N ASP A 100 19.17 12.68 4.63
CA ASP A 100 18.15 13.48 3.94
C ASP A 100 16.75 13.07 4.43
N SER A 101 16.46 13.44 5.69
CA SER A 101 15.21 13.11 6.38
C SER A 101 14.01 13.79 5.72
N GLU A 102 14.21 14.95 5.10
CA GLU A 102 13.17 15.69 4.39
C GLU A 102 12.74 14.92 3.13
N LEU A 103 13.69 14.48 2.28
CA LEU A 103 13.36 13.69 1.11
C LEU A 103 12.71 12.34 1.47
N LEU A 104 13.15 11.70 2.56
CA LEU A 104 12.55 10.46 3.05
C LEU A 104 11.11 10.68 3.52
N GLU A 105 10.83 11.70 4.32
CA GLU A 105 9.48 11.99 4.81
C GLU A 105 8.55 12.49 3.70
N GLU A 106 9.05 13.31 2.75
CA GLU A 106 8.30 13.67 1.55
C GLU A 106 7.94 12.43 0.72
N THR A 107 8.92 11.55 0.46
CA THR A 107 8.68 10.31 -0.31
C THR A 107 7.71 9.41 0.42
N LYS A 108 7.84 9.24 1.74
CA LYS A 108 6.91 8.46 2.54
C LYS A 108 5.50 9.02 2.46
N LYS A 109 5.32 10.33 2.63
CA LYS A 109 4.01 11.00 2.60
C LYS A 109 3.35 10.94 1.23
N TRP A 110 4.08 11.29 0.18
CA TRP A 110 3.50 11.50 -1.14
C TRP A 110 3.54 10.25 -2.02
N CYS A 111 4.51 9.35 -1.83
CA CYS A 111 4.75 8.22 -2.72
C CYS A 111 4.26 6.87 -2.18
N THR A 112 3.78 6.82 -0.93
CA THR A 112 3.17 5.62 -0.36
C THR A 112 1.68 5.85 -0.12
N GLN A 113 0.89 4.80 -0.12
CA GLN A 113 -0.56 4.89 0.10
C GLN A 113 -0.98 3.74 1.01
N THR A 114 -1.61 4.05 2.15
CA THR A 114 -2.18 3.00 3.00
C THR A 114 -3.57 2.59 2.52
N PHE A 115 -4.03 1.40 2.91
CA PHE A 115 -5.38 0.94 2.61
C PHE A 115 -6.40 1.90 3.21
N LYS A 116 -6.25 2.28 4.48
CA LYS A 116 -7.17 3.21 5.15
C LYS A 116 -7.30 4.52 4.37
N ASP A 117 -6.18 5.10 3.95
CA ASP A 117 -6.19 6.33 3.18
C ASP A 117 -6.84 6.14 1.82
N GLN A 118 -6.58 5.01 1.15
CA GLN A 118 -7.13 4.71 -0.18
C GLN A 118 -8.64 4.48 -0.11
N LEU A 119 -9.11 3.71 0.86
CA LEU A 119 -10.54 3.47 1.10
C LEU A 119 -11.27 4.79 1.34
N SER A 120 -10.62 5.75 2.02
CA SER A 120 -11.17 7.08 2.28
C SER A 120 -11.35 7.95 1.03
N ILE A 121 -10.70 7.61 -0.10
CA ILE A 121 -10.82 8.34 -1.37
C ILE A 121 -12.15 8.03 -2.06
N GLU A 122 -12.67 6.82 -1.88
CA GLU A 122 -13.71 6.27 -2.75
C GLU A 122 -15.14 6.65 -2.32
N PHE A 123 -15.31 7.41 -1.24
CA PHE A 123 -16.64 7.76 -0.76
C PHE A 123 -17.24 8.94 -1.51
N LYS A 124 -18.37 8.66 -2.17
CA LYS A 124 -19.41 9.67 -2.39
C LYS A 124 -20.19 9.88 -1.10
N THR A 125 -21.08 10.87 -1.10
CA THR A 125 -21.95 11.26 0.02
C THR A 125 -22.50 10.03 0.76
N GLY A 126 -22.26 9.94 2.07
CA GLY A 126 -22.79 8.88 2.94
C GLY A 126 -21.93 7.61 3.08
N GLY A 127 -20.83 7.47 2.33
CA GLY A 127 -19.85 6.39 2.52
C GLY A 127 -18.81 6.69 3.61
N LYS A 128 -18.26 5.65 4.25
CA LYS A 128 -17.13 5.80 5.20
C LYS A 128 -16.29 4.53 5.36
N VAL A 129 -15.04 4.69 5.81
CA VAL A 129 -14.25 3.56 6.35
C VAL A 129 -14.84 3.21 7.71
N LEU A 130 -15.04 1.92 7.97
CA LEU A 130 -15.61 1.46 9.23
C LEU A 130 -14.59 1.64 10.38
N ASP A 131 -15.10 1.97 11.55
CA ASP A 131 -14.31 2.10 12.77
C ASP A 131 -13.87 0.73 13.29
N VAL A 132 -12.56 0.50 13.29
CA VAL A 132 -11.92 -0.74 13.73
C VAL A 132 -11.37 -0.66 15.15
N THR A 133 -11.56 0.47 15.83
CA THR A 133 -11.01 0.75 17.17
C THR A 133 -12.08 0.68 18.26
N SER A 134 -13.30 1.11 17.96
CA SER A 134 -14.42 1.06 18.88
C SER A 134 -15.18 -0.26 18.78
N SER A 135 -15.63 -0.80 19.91
CA SER A 135 -16.32 -2.09 19.93
C SER A 135 -17.71 -2.06 19.31
N ASN A 136 -18.41 -0.92 19.25
CA ASN A 136 -19.84 -0.91 18.87
C ASN A 136 -20.21 0.14 17.81
N THR A 137 -19.32 1.08 17.45
CA THR A 137 -19.65 2.23 16.59
C THR A 137 -20.19 1.84 15.22
N ASP A 138 -19.67 0.75 14.64
CA ASP A 138 -20.01 0.26 13.30
C ASP A 138 -20.43 -1.22 13.30
N GLU A 139 -20.93 -1.71 14.44
CA GLU A 139 -21.32 -3.11 14.61
C GLU A 139 -22.35 -3.56 13.55
N SER A 140 -23.35 -2.72 13.25
CA SER A 140 -24.41 -3.06 12.30
C SER A 140 -23.86 -3.23 10.88
N GLU A 141 -22.95 -2.36 10.48
CA GLU A 141 -22.24 -2.38 9.21
C GLU A 141 -21.32 -3.58 9.10
N PHE A 142 -20.57 -3.91 10.17
CA PHE A 142 -19.74 -5.11 10.19
C PHE A 142 -20.58 -6.39 10.12
N LYS A 143 -21.72 -6.46 10.82
CA LYS A 143 -22.64 -7.60 10.69
C LYS A 143 -23.17 -7.74 9.26
N ALA A 144 -23.55 -6.63 8.63
CA ALA A 144 -24.02 -6.64 7.24
C ALA A 144 -22.91 -7.07 6.27
N ASN A 145 -21.69 -6.55 6.44
CA ASN A 145 -20.55 -6.92 5.60
C ASN A 145 -20.09 -8.36 5.84
N TYR A 146 -20.13 -8.85 7.08
CA TYR A 146 -19.82 -10.23 7.41
C TYR A 146 -20.69 -11.21 6.63
N LYS A 147 -22.01 -10.98 6.56
CA LYS A 147 -22.95 -11.83 5.79
C LYS A 147 -22.58 -11.92 4.30
N LYS A 148 -21.96 -10.89 3.74
CA LYS A 148 -21.53 -10.87 2.32
C LYS A 148 -20.37 -11.84 2.05
N LEU A 149 -19.65 -12.33 3.07
CA LEU A 149 -18.58 -13.33 2.92
C LEU A 149 -19.12 -14.64 2.31
N LYS A 150 -20.37 -15.01 2.61
CA LYS A 150 -20.98 -16.26 2.13
C LYS A 150 -21.12 -16.33 0.61
N SER A 151 -21.29 -15.18 -0.03
CA SER A 151 -21.42 -15.04 -1.47
C SER A 151 -20.22 -14.30 -2.08
N HIS A 152 -19.04 -14.42 -1.46
CA HIS A 152 -17.82 -13.80 -1.97
C HIS A 152 -17.35 -14.45 -3.28
N ASP A 153 -17.05 -13.63 -4.28
CA ASP A 153 -16.47 -14.05 -5.55
C ASP A 153 -15.00 -13.66 -5.61
N GLU A 154 -14.10 -14.64 -5.42
CA GLU A 154 -12.66 -14.39 -5.43
C GLU A 154 -12.14 -13.83 -6.77
N LYS A 155 -12.83 -14.06 -7.89
CA LYS A 155 -12.40 -13.54 -9.20
C LYS A 155 -12.64 -12.04 -9.31
N ALA A 156 -13.78 -11.57 -8.84
CA ALA A 156 -14.17 -10.16 -8.94
C ALA A 156 -13.69 -9.33 -7.72
N GLU A 157 -13.61 -9.95 -6.55
CA GLU A 157 -13.51 -9.24 -5.26
C GLU A 157 -12.20 -9.52 -4.52
N GLY A 158 -11.30 -10.29 -5.15
CA GLY A 158 -10.00 -10.67 -4.64
C GLY A 158 -10.02 -11.88 -3.72
N SER A 159 -8.87 -12.51 -3.52
CA SER A 159 -8.76 -13.72 -2.70
C SER A 159 -8.93 -13.42 -1.21
N LEU A 160 -9.80 -14.16 -0.54
CA LEU A 160 -9.96 -14.04 0.91
C LEU A 160 -8.69 -14.50 1.63
N THR A 161 -8.41 -13.92 2.79
CA THR A 161 -7.38 -14.46 3.69
C THR A 161 -7.85 -15.78 4.29
N GLU A 162 -6.91 -16.61 4.76
CA GLU A 162 -7.25 -17.89 5.39
C GLU A 162 -8.20 -17.74 6.59
N GLU A 163 -8.12 -16.61 7.32
CA GLU A 163 -9.06 -16.30 8.38
C GLU A 163 -10.48 -16.08 7.84
N LEU A 164 -10.63 -15.24 6.81
CA LEU A 164 -11.94 -14.96 6.22
C LEU A 164 -12.53 -16.16 5.48
N LYS A 165 -11.70 -16.98 4.82
CA LYS A 165 -12.12 -18.23 4.16
C LYS A 165 -12.77 -19.20 5.14
N LYS A 166 -12.26 -19.30 6.36
CA LYS A 166 -12.85 -20.16 7.42
C LYS A 166 -14.21 -19.66 7.89
N LEU A 167 -14.47 -18.36 7.78
CA LEU A 167 -15.70 -17.72 8.23
C LEU A 167 -16.77 -17.69 7.15
N ALA A 168 -16.38 -17.62 5.87
CA ALA A 168 -17.31 -17.47 4.75
C ALA A 168 -18.42 -18.53 4.68
N PRO A 169 -18.17 -19.85 4.87
CA PRO A 169 -19.21 -20.87 4.74
C PRO A 169 -20.37 -20.71 5.72
N THR A 170 -20.11 -20.14 6.89
CA THR A 170 -21.09 -19.98 7.98
C THR A 170 -21.58 -18.54 8.12
N ALA A 171 -21.19 -17.63 7.22
CA ALA A 171 -21.46 -16.21 7.37
C ALA A 171 -22.90 -15.83 7.00
N ASP A 172 -23.83 -15.96 7.95
CA ASP A 172 -25.23 -15.60 7.78
C ASP A 172 -25.82 -14.90 9.02
N ASP A 173 -27.14 -14.68 9.02
CA ASP A 173 -27.84 -13.98 10.10
C ASP A 173 -27.59 -14.64 11.47
N SER A 174 -27.55 -15.98 11.50
CA SER A 174 -27.44 -16.75 12.76
C SER A 174 -26.08 -16.60 13.43
N THR A 175 -25.01 -16.38 12.67
CA THR A 175 -23.63 -16.31 13.17
C THR A 175 -23.08 -14.88 13.20
N SER A 176 -23.72 -13.94 12.49
CA SER A 176 -23.25 -12.56 12.39
C SER A 176 -23.12 -11.85 13.74
N ALA A 177 -24.00 -12.16 14.70
CA ALA A 177 -23.96 -11.58 16.04
C ALA A 177 -22.68 -11.92 16.81
N GLN A 178 -22.09 -13.09 16.55
CA GLN A 178 -20.95 -13.63 17.30
C GLN A 178 -19.61 -13.45 16.56
N ASN A 179 -19.64 -13.33 15.22
CA ASN A 179 -18.43 -13.36 14.41
C ASN A 179 -18.07 -12.04 13.71
N TRP A 180 -18.92 -11.01 13.78
CA TRP A 180 -18.63 -9.73 13.12
C TRP A 180 -17.30 -9.08 13.59
N GLN A 181 -16.91 -9.30 14.84
CA GLN A 181 -15.64 -8.80 15.41
C GLN A 181 -14.39 -9.41 14.76
N LYS A 182 -14.50 -10.60 14.16
CA LYS A 182 -13.41 -11.19 13.38
C LYS A 182 -13.19 -10.41 12.09
N LEU A 183 -14.27 -9.97 11.45
CA LEU A 183 -14.17 -9.08 10.30
C LEU A 183 -13.60 -7.71 10.69
N GLN A 184 -14.00 -7.17 11.85
CA GLN A 184 -13.42 -5.94 12.39
C GLN A 184 -11.91 -6.08 12.65
N SER A 185 -11.48 -7.21 13.24
CA SER A 185 -10.07 -7.52 13.48
C SER A 185 -9.28 -7.64 12.18
N TYR A 186 -9.85 -8.30 11.16
CA TYR A 186 -9.27 -8.31 9.82
C TYR A 186 -9.08 -6.89 9.28
N CYS A 187 -10.12 -6.06 9.31
CA CYS A 187 -10.05 -4.67 8.83
C CYS A 187 -8.98 -3.87 9.58
N LYS A 188 -8.89 -4.04 10.90
CA LYS A 188 -7.82 -3.45 11.72
C LYS A 188 -6.43 -3.84 11.23
N SER A 189 -6.23 -5.12 10.89
CA SER A 189 -4.93 -5.63 10.45
C SER A 189 -4.49 -5.12 9.07
N VAL A 190 -5.45 -4.77 8.20
CA VAL A 190 -5.15 -4.34 6.84
C VAL A 190 -5.14 -2.82 6.65
N HIS A 191 -5.72 -2.04 7.56
CA HIS A 191 -5.80 -0.58 7.44
C HIS A 191 -4.43 0.09 7.25
N ASP A 192 -3.40 -0.37 7.96
CA ASP A 192 -2.04 0.18 7.90
C ASP A 192 -1.16 -0.50 6.82
N GLN A 193 -1.73 -1.45 6.06
CA GLN A 193 -1.02 -2.03 4.92
C GLN A 193 -0.90 -1.02 3.78
N TYR A 194 0.20 -1.13 3.05
CA TYR A 194 0.48 -0.27 1.92
C TYR A 194 -0.09 -0.88 0.64
N LEU A 195 -0.72 -0.04 -0.18
CA LEU A 195 -1.23 -0.38 -1.49
C LEU A 195 -0.09 -0.49 -2.49
N THR A 196 0.16 -1.72 -2.95
CA THR A 196 1.18 -2.07 -3.94
C THR A 196 0.58 -3.12 -4.89
N LEU A 197 1.30 -3.48 -5.95
CA LEU A 197 0.89 -4.59 -6.82
C LEU A 197 0.75 -5.93 -6.07
N ALA A 198 1.59 -6.17 -5.06
CA ALA A 198 1.54 -7.40 -4.26
C ALA A 198 0.35 -7.46 -3.31
N THR A 199 -0.21 -6.30 -2.93
CA THR A 199 -1.29 -6.20 -1.94
C THR A 199 -2.64 -5.82 -2.56
N VAL A 200 -2.71 -5.65 -3.88
CA VAL A 200 -3.94 -5.20 -4.57
C VAL A 200 -5.13 -6.14 -4.37
N GLU A 201 -4.90 -7.46 -4.32
CA GLU A 201 -5.98 -8.43 -4.06
C GLU A 201 -6.51 -8.31 -2.63
N ALA A 202 -5.62 -8.13 -1.64
CA ALA A 202 -6.02 -7.86 -0.27
C ALA A 202 -6.76 -6.52 -0.14
N PHE A 203 -6.38 -5.51 -0.93
CA PHE A 203 -7.09 -4.25 -0.99
C PHE A 203 -8.51 -4.38 -1.53
N LYS A 204 -8.74 -5.21 -2.57
CA LYS A 204 -10.11 -5.49 -3.08
C LYS A 204 -11.01 -6.05 -2.00
N VAL A 205 -10.49 -6.99 -1.19
CA VAL A 205 -11.21 -7.55 -0.04
C VAL A 205 -11.49 -6.46 1.00
N ALA A 206 -10.48 -5.67 1.38
CA ALA A 206 -10.66 -4.55 2.31
C ALA A 206 -11.71 -3.54 1.81
N LYS A 207 -11.71 -3.24 0.51
CA LYS A 207 -12.69 -2.37 -0.15
C LYS A 207 -14.10 -2.91 -0.10
N LYS A 208 -14.29 -4.22 -0.13
CA LYS A 208 -15.62 -4.82 0.01
C LYS A 208 -16.12 -4.81 1.45
N TYR A 209 -15.24 -5.07 2.42
CA TYR A 209 -15.65 -5.43 3.78
C TYR A 209 -15.38 -4.39 4.86
N CYS A 210 -14.41 -3.49 4.66
CA CYS A 210 -13.97 -2.52 5.67
C CYS A 210 -14.58 -1.12 5.47
N ILE A 211 -15.60 -1.02 4.62
CA ILE A 211 -16.28 0.24 4.33
C ILE A 211 -17.80 0.08 4.46
N LYS A 212 -18.46 1.20 4.71
CA LYS A 212 -19.87 1.41 4.40
C LYS A 212 -19.94 2.01 3.01
N ALA A 213 -20.51 1.27 2.05
CA ALA A 213 -20.81 1.83 0.75
C ALA A 213 -21.81 2.99 0.92
N GLY A 214 -21.50 4.14 0.35
CA GLY A 214 -22.44 5.25 0.26
C GLY A 214 -23.62 4.89 -0.66
N THR A 215 -24.74 5.57 -0.48
CA THR A 215 -25.93 5.47 -1.35
C THR A 215 -25.84 6.44 -2.51
#